data_AF-A0A7R9HA19-F1
#
_entry.id   AF-A0A7R9HA19-F1
#
_cell.length_a   1.000
_cell.length_b   1.000
_cell.length_c   1.000
_cell.angle_alpha   90.00
_cell.angle_beta   90.00
_cell.angle_gamma   90.00
#
_symmetry.space_group_name_H-M   'P 1'
#
loop_
_entity.id
_entity.type
_entity.pdbx_description
1 polymer ?
#
loop_
_entity_poly.entity_id
_entity_poly.type
_entity_poly.pdbx_seq_one_letter_code
_entity_poly.pdbx_strand_id
1 'polypeptide(L)'
;VKADLDNDKGFLVTAAEEGSQCVVTLLLTGRATPYLHNGVVYVGDEDHYALPQFGVLARSEVGFLLWEDTNDGKVDETHQPGSRLKTPSLPVWVCCCSGHYGVLFNTNRELLRNYHAERRFDLYYYTCGGTLNLLSVDTRYEQEERAETSSRTRDDLGTPSLEKLIHTKWQGAHIHWNTPPPV
;
A
#
# COMPACT_ATOMS: atom_id res chain seq x y z
N VAL A 1 -13.74 -20.22 -8.23
CA VAL A 1 -13.67 -20.57 -6.78
C VAL A 1 -12.44 -21.42 -6.47
N LYS A 2 -12.32 -22.67 -6.94
CA LYS A 2 -11.10 -23.47 -6.66
C LYS A 2 -9.88 -23.08 -7.52
N ALA A 3 -10.13 -22.45 -8.68
CA ALA A 3 -9.11 -21.98 -9.62
C ALA A 3 -8.55 -20.58 -9.30
N ASP A 4 -9.02 -19.92 -8.22
CA ASP A 4 -8.54 -18.59 -7.80
C ASP A 4 -7.51 -18.68 -6.66
N LEU A 5 -7.04 -19.88 -6.34
CA LEU A 5 -6.18 -20.20 -5.19
C LEU A 5 -4.81 -20.66 -5.69
N ASP A 6 -4.08 -19.77 -6.36
CA ASP A 6 -2.78 -20.10 -6.98
C ASP A 6 -1.60 -20.12 -5.98
N ASN A 7 -1.85 -19.84 -4.69
CA ASN A 7 -0.81 -19.75 -3.66
C ASN A 7 -1.36 -20.15 -2.28
N ASP A 8 -0.48 -20.58 -1.36
CA ASP A 8 -0.82 -20.86 0.05
C ASP A 8 -1.40 -19.62 0.77
N LYS A 9 -1.15 -18.42 0.23
CA LYS A 9 -1.78 -17.15 0.68
C LYS A 9 -3.22 -16.95 0.17
N GLY A 10 -3.72 -17.79 -0.73
CA GLY A 10 -5.10 -17.71 -1.26
C GLY A 10 -6.16 -18.20 -0.27
N PHE A 11 -5.78 -19.04 0.69
CA PHE A 11 -6.70 -19.52 1.72
C PHE A 11 -7.06 -18.39 2.70
N LEU A 12 -8.31 -18.36 3.16
CA LEU A 12 -8.76 -17.40 4.17
C LEU A 12 -8.01 -17.53 5.50
N VAL A 13 -7.62 -18.75 5.86
CA VAL A 13 -6.83 -19.02 7.06
C VAL A 13 -5.55 -19.70 6.60
N THR A 14 -4.42 -19.15 7.00
CA THR A 14 -3.08 -19.65 6.68
C THR A 14 -2.30 -19.87 7.98
N ALA A 15 -1.19 -20.60 7.89
CA ALA A 15 -0.27 -20.76 9.02
C ALA A 15 0.66 -19.55 9.23
N ALA A 16 0.55 -18.51 8.39
CA ALA A 16 1.33 -17.29 8.55
C ALA A 16 0.84 -16.53 9.79
N GLU A 17 1.76 -16.11 10.65
CA GLU A 17 1.44 -15.40 11.90
C GLU A 17 0.64 -14.11 11.66
N GLU A 18 0.87 -13.48 10.51
CA GLU A 18 0.21 -12.25 10.08
C GLU A 18 -1.19 -12.50 9.49
N GLY A 19 -1.52 -13.76 9.22
CA GLY A 19 -2.77 -14.17 8.60
C GLY A 19 -2.81 -13.95 7.08
N SER A 20 -3.98 -14.19 6.50
CA SER A 20 -4.18 -14.12 5.05
C SER A 20 -4.60 -12.74 4.59
N GLN A 21 -3.95 -12.24 3.52
CA GLN A 21 -4.40 -11.05 2.78
C GLN A 21 -5.86 -11.18 2.30
N CYS A 22 -6.33 -12.40 2.02
CA CYS A 22 -7.72 -12.63 1.61
C CYS A 22 -8.73 -12.22 2.68
N VAL A 23 -8.38 -12.25 3.96
CA VAL A 23 -9.24 -11.75 5.05
C VAL A 23 -9.33 -10.24 4.99
N VAL A 24 -8.21 -9.56 4.74
CA VAL A 24 -8.16 -8.10 4.60
C VAL A 24 -8.99 -7.66 3.41
N THR A 25 -8.83 -8.29 2.24
CA THR A 25 -9.63 -7.95 1.06
C THR A 25 -11.11 -8.26 1.26
N LEU A 26 -11.44 -9.35 1.97
CA LEU A 26 -12.82 -9.66 2.35
C LEU A 26 -13.43 -8.56 3.22
N LEU A 27 -12.73 -8.10 4.25
CA LEU A 27 -13.21 -7.06 5.16
C LEU A 27 -13.35 -5.70 4.46
N LEU A 28 -12.42 -5.35 3.57
CA LEU A 28 -12.41 -4.05 2.89
C LEU A 28 -13.38 -3.99 1.71
N THR A 29 -13.59 -5.09 0.99
CA THR A 29 -14.30 -5.09 -0.31
C THR A 29 -15.51 -6.02 -0.36
N GLY A 30 -15.74 -6.82 0.67
CA GLY A 30 -16.76 -7.87 0.68
C GLY A 30 -16.39 -9.10 -0.15
N ARG A 31 -15.14 -9.20 -0.65
CA ARG A 31 -14.66 -10.33 -1.46
C ARG A 31 -13.29 -10.80 -1.01
N ALA A 32 -13.18 -12.09 -0.72
CA ALA A 32 -11.90 -12.73 -0.45
C ALA A 32 -11.18 -12.95 -1.78
N THR A 33 -10.17 -12.13 -2.06
CA THR A 33 -9.31 -12.27 -3.24
C THR A 33 -7.84 -12.07 -2.85
N PRO A 34 -6.92 -12.90 -3.36
CA PRO A 34 -5.50 -12.64 -3.21
C PRO A 34 -5.01 -11.53 -4.14
N TYR A 35 -5.77 -11.20 -5.20
CA TYR A 35 -5.36 -10.28 -6.25
C TYR A 35 -5.68 -8.83 -5.88
N LEU A 36 -4.64 -8.00 -5.71
CA LEU A 36 -4.80 -6.60 -5.29
C LEU A 36 -4.94 -5.61 -6.46
N HIS A 37 -4.79 -6.08 -7.70
CA HIS A 37 -4.94 -5.25 -8.89
C HIS A 37 -6.39 -4.79 -9.11
N ASN A 38 -6.58 -3.81 -9.98
CA ASN A 38 -7.91 -3.32 -10.31
C ASN A 38 -8.62 -4.26 -11.28
N GLY A 39 -9.86 -4.65 -10.95
CA GLY A 39 -10.76 -5.30 -11.90
C GLY A 39 -10.38 -6.76 -12.15
N VAL A 40 -10.73 -7.26 -13.33
CA VAL A 40 -10.42 -8.62 -13.74
C VAL A 40 -9.26 -8.59 -14.70
N VAL A 41 -8.20 -9.35 -14.41
CA VAL A 41 -7.06 -9.55 -15.31
C VAL A 41 -7.15 -10.97 -15.84
N TYR A 42 -6.98 -11.15 -17.15
CA TYR A 42 -6.97 -12.48 -17.75
C TYR A 42 -5.52 -12.93 -17.90
N VAL A 43 -5.16 -14.02 -17.24
CA VAL A 43 -3.82 -14.59 -17.25
C VAL A 43 -3.85 -15.94 -17.97
N GLY A 44 -3.03 -16.05 -19.01
CA GLY A 44 -2.82 -17.26 -19.79
C GLY A 44 -1.52 -17.14 -20.57
N ASP A 45 -0.99 -18.27 -21.03
CA ASP A 45 0.16 -18.32 -21.94
C ASP A 45 -0.31 -18.78 -23.33
N GLU A 46 0.62 -19.01 -24.26
CA GLU A 46 0.27 -19.46 -25.62
C GLU A 46 -0.36 -20.87 -25.65
N ASP A 47 -0.13 -21.67 -24.59
CA ASP A 47 -0.54 -23.07 -24.51
C ASP A 47 -1.83 -23.28 -23.68
N HIS A 48 -2.27 -22.28 -22.91
CA HIS A 48 -3.41 -22.36 -22.01
C HIS A 48 -4.41 -21.21 -22.21
N TYR A 49 -5.71 -21.51 -22.10
CA TYR A 49 -6.76 -20.49 -22.12
C TYR A 49 -6.55 -19.46 -21.02
N ALA A 50 -6.72 -18.18 -21.37
CA ALA A 50 -6.63 -17.09 -20.40
C ALA A 50 -7.74 -17.22 -19.34
N LEU A 51 -7.34 -17.42 -18.09
CA LEU A 51 -8.23 -17.54 -16.94
C LEU A 51 -8.41 -16.17 -16.25
N PRO A 52 -9.64 -15.82 -15.84
CA PRO A 52 -9.88 -14.56 -15.15
C PRO A 52 -9.40 -14.60 -13.70
N GLN A 53 -8.52 -13.68 -13.33
CA GLN A 53 -8.15 -13.36 -11.94
C GLN A 53 -8.96 -12.14 -11.47
N PHE A 54 -9.76 -12.34 -10.43
CA PHE A 54 -10.68 -11.32 -9.93
C PHE A 54 -10.02 -10.47 -8.83
N GLY A 55 -9.51 -9.30 -9.21
CA GLY A 55 -9.01 -8.32 -8.26
C GLY A 55 -10.10 -7.45 -7.64
N VAL A 56 -9.73 -6.24 -7.23
CA VAL A 56 -10.62 -5.30 -6.55
C VAL A 56 -11.55 -4.63 -7.55
N LEU A 57 -12.86 -4.85 -7.41
CA LEU A 57 -13.86 -4.44 -8.41
C LEU A 57 -14.34 -2.99 -8.25
N ALA A 58 -14.30 -2.44 -7.04
CA ALA A 58 -14.76 -1.09 -6.74
C ALA A 58 -13.88 -0.44 -5.66
N ARG A 59 -13.98 0.89 -5.53
CA ARG A 59 -13.37 1.60 -4.39
C ARG A 59 -14.17 1.35 -3.13
N SER A 60 -13.47 1.27 -2.00
CA SER A 60 -14.05 1.13 -0.67
C SER A 60 -13.86 2.40 0.16
N GLU A 61 -14.51 2.45 1.33
CA GLU A 61 -14.33 3.57 2.27
C GLU A 61 -12.94 3.58 2.91
N VAL A 62 -12.39 2.40 3.18
CA VAL A 62 -11.05 2.18 3.73
C VAL A 62 -10.18 1.53 2.67
N GLY A 63 -8.95 2.02 2.54
CA GLY A 63 -7.98 1.54 1.56
C GLY A 63 -7.05 0.47 2.11
N PHE A 64 -6.13 0.03 1.25
CA PHE A 64 -5.05 -0.86 1.62
C PHE A 64 -3.72 -0.40 1.01
N LEU A 65 -2.67 -0.33 1.82
CA LEU A 65 -1.29 -0.12 1.39
C LEU A 65 -0.45 -1.33 1.82
N LEU A 66 0.47 -1.75 0.96
CA LEU A 66 1.32 -2.91 1.19
C LEU A 66 2.76 -2.60 0.79
N TRP A 67 3.68 -2.88 1.70
CA TRP A 67 5.11 -2.95 1.45
C TRP A 67 5.63 -4.21 2.14
N GLU A 68 6.32 -5.06 1.39
CA GLU A 68 7.04 -6.22 1.92
C GLU A 68 8.50 -6.09 1.45
N ASP A 69 9.45 -6.36 2.34
CA ASP A 69 10.86 -6.37 1.98
C ASP A 69 11.15 -7.66 1.19
N THR A 70 11.44 -7.52 -0.10
CA THR A 70 11.91 -8.63 -0.92
C THR A 70 13.42 -8.78 -0.78
N ASN A 71 13.92 -10.00 -0.64
CA ASN A 71 15.35 -10.30 -0.52
C ASN A 71 16.23 -9.72 -1.64
N ASP A 72 15.65 -9.44 -2.82
CA ASP A 72 16.36 -8.91 -3.98
C ASP A 72 16.21 -7.39 -4.19
N GLY A 73 15.57 -6.68 -3.27
CA GLY A 73 15.31 -5.24 -3.38
C GLY A 73 14.39 -4.84 -4.54
N LYS A 74 13.73 -5.81 -5.19
CA LYS A 74 12.79 -5.58 -6.29
C LYS A 74 11.36 -5.67 -5.76
N VAL A 75 10.62 -4.58 -5.88
CA VAL A 75 9.18 -4.58 -5.63
C VAL A 75 8.52 -5.59 -6.55
N ASP A 76 7.86 -6.59 -5.99
CA ASP A 76 7.00 -7.48 -6.75
C ASP A 76 5.77 -6.68 -7.22
N GLU A 77 5.81 -6.21 -8.47
CA GLU A 77 4.74 -5.41 -9.06
C GLU A 77 3.41 -6.16 -9.10
N THR A 78 3.44 -7.50 -9.14
CA THR A 78 2.23 -8.32 -9.17
C THR A 78 1.49 -8.30 -7.83
N HIS A 79 2.21 -8.01 -6.74
CA HIS A 79 1.68 -7.94 -5.39
C HIS A 79 1.37 -6.52 -4.93
N GLN A 80 1.53 -5.51 -5.79
CA GLN A 80 1.24 -4.12 -5.44
C GLN A 80 -0.27 -3.80 -5.49
N PRO A 81 -0.82 -3.09 -4.47
CA PRO A 81 -2.21 -2.68 -4.50
C PRO A 81 -2.54 -1.75 -5.68
N GLY A 82 -3.63 -2.06 -6.37
CA GLY A 82 -4.18 -1.22 -7.42
C GLY A 82 -4.75 0.10 -6.88
N SER A 83 -5.01 1.05 -7.78
CA SER A 83 -5.49 2.38 -7.40
C SER A 83 -6.81 2.37 -6.63
N ARG A 84 -7.68 1.36 -6.79
CA ARG A 84 -8.94 1.24 -6.02
C ARG A 84 -8.71 1.05 -4.52
N LEU A 85 -7.61 0.41 -4.13
CA LEU A 85 -7.19 0.26 -2.74
C LEU A 85 -6.38 1.46 -2.26
N LYS A 86 -5.56 2.07 -3.13
CA LYS A 86 -4.73 3.24 -2.79
C LYS A 86 -5.52 4.55 -2.71
N THR A 87 -6.71 4.63 -3.32
CA THR A 87 -7.57 5.85 -3.34
C THR A 87 -8.97 5.59 -2.75
N PRO A 88 -9.06 5.25 -1.46
CA PRO A 88 -10.34 5.07 -0.76
C PRO A 88 -11.16 6.36 -0.66
N SER A 89 -12.44 6.27 -0.30
CA SER A 89 -13.29 7.47 -0.15
C SER A 89 -13.04 8.25 1.13
N LEU A 90 -12.45 7.62 2.15
CA LEU A 90 -11.92 8.24 3.36
C LEU A 90 -10.39 8.11 3.37
N PRO A 91 -9.64 9.08 3.90
CA PRO A 91 -8.18 9.00 4.00
C PRO A 91 -7.75 8.07 5.15
N VAL A 92 -8.17 6.81 5.08
CA VAL A 92 -7.90 5.75 6.05
C VAL A 92 -7.47 4.52 5.27
N TRP A 93 -6.35 3.92 5.66
CA TRP A 93 -5.79 2.73 5.07
C TRP A 93 -5.48 1.71 6.15
N VAL A 94 -5.89 0.46 5.93
CA VAL A 94 -5.19 -0.67 6.53
C VAL A 94 -3.84 -0.79 5.83
N CYS A 95 -2.79 -1.02 6.59
CA CYS A 95 -1.43 -1.11 6.08
C CYS A 95 -0.85 -2.46 6.46
N CYS A 96 -0.07 -3.05 5.57
CA CYS A 96 0.88 -4.11 5.90
C CYS A 96 2.28 -3.60 5.53
N CYS A 97 3.13 -3.44 6.53
CA CYS A 97 4.47 -2.85 6.41
C CYS A 97 5.49 -3.87 6.89
N SER A 98 6.24 -4.47 5.96
CA SER A 98 7.18 -5.56 6.21
C SER A 98 6.54 -6.68 7.03
N GLY A 99 5.31 -7.05 6.65
CA GLY A 99 4.51 -8.07 7.32
C GLY A 99 3.66 -7.58 8.52
N HIS A 100 3.97 -6.41 9.07
CA HIS A 100 3.23 -5.90 10.22
C HIS A 100 1.99 -5.09 9.82
N TYR A 101 0.82 -5.51 10.31
CA TYR A 101 -0.40 -4.75 10.13
C TYR A 101 -0.48 -3.50 11.01
N GLY A 102 -1.11 -2.45 10.48
CA GLY A 102 -1.41 -1.21 11.18
C GLY A 102 -2.47 -0.40 10.45
N VAL A 103 -2.73 0.81 10.95
CA VAL A 103 -3.67 1.75 10.33
C VAL A 103 -2.98 3.08 10.10
N LEU A 104 -3.02 3.55 8.86
CA LEU A 104 -2.53 4.87 8.45
C LEU A 104 -3.73 5.75 8.11
N PHE A 105 -3.78 6.98 8.62
CA PHE A 105 -4.89 7.87 8.33
C PHE A 105 -4.55 9.35 8.43
N ASN A 106 -5.41 10.18 7.85
CA ASN A 106 -5.44 11.62 8.04
C ASN A 106 -6.85 12.04 8.51
N THR A 107 -6.96 13.10 9.30
CA THR A 107 -8.23 13.58 9.85
C THR A 107 -9.03 14.48 8.89
N ASN A 108 -8.37 15.11 7.91
CA ASN A 108 -8.97 15.87 6.83
C ASN A 108 -9.54 14.94 5.75
N ARG A 109 -10.85 14.74 5.78
CA ARG A 109 -11.62 13.92 4.82
C ARG A 109 -11.43 14.33 3.36
N GLU A 110 -11.04 15.57 3.09
CA GLU A 110 -10.83 16.09 1.74
C GLU A 110 -9.42 15.80 1.20
N LEU A 111 -8.53 15.13 1.96
CA LEU A 111 -7.14 14.88 1.55
C LEU A 111 -7.02 14.32 0.12
N LEU A 112 -7.85 13.32 -0.22
CA LEU A 112 -7.82 12.65 -1.53
C LEU A 112 -8.72 13.30 -2.58
N ARG A 113 -9.51 14.31 -2.20
CA ARG A 113 -10.48 15.00 -3.07
C ARG A 113 -9.98 16.37 -3.49
N ASN A 114 -9.09 16.96 -2.69
CA ASN A 114 -8.54 18.29 -2.89
C ASN A 114 -7.02 18.20 -3.08
N TYR A 115 -6.55 18.47 -4.29
CA TYR A 115 -5.12 18.43 -4.61
C TYR A 115 -4.28 19.41 -3.78
N HIS A 116 -4.86 20.50 -3.28
CA HIS A 116 -4.17 21.41 -2.36
C HIS A 116 -3.95 20.76 -1.00
N ALA A 117 -4.91 19.97 -0.51
CA ALA A 117 -4.77 19.22 0.73
C ALA A 117 -3.73 18.10 0.58
N GLU A 118 -3.63 17.47 -0.59
CA GLU A 118 -2.63 16.43 -0.89
C GLU A 118 -1.21 16.99 -1.14
N ARG A 119 -1.01 18.32 -1.09
CA ARG A 119 0.32 18.92 -1.21
C ARG A 119 1.16 18.72 0.05
N ARG A 120 0.61 19.09 1.20
CA ARG A 120 1.26 19.03 2.52
C ARG A 120 0.24 18.64 3.56
N PHE A 121 0.49 17.53 4.26
CA PHE A 121 -0.46 16.97 5.21
C PHE A 121 0.22 16.05 6.21
N ASP A 122 -0.45 15.79 7.32
CA ASP A 122 0.03 14.85 8.33
C ASP A 122 -0.58 13.46 8.17
N LEU A 123 0.15 12.43 8.53
CA LEU A 123 -0.33 11.06 8.62
C LEU A 123 -0.12 10.54 10.03
N TYR A 124 -1.16 9.91 10.56
CA TYR A 124 -1.13 9.16 11.79
C TYR A 124 -0.98 7.69 11.43
N TYR A 125 0.04 7.04 11.99
CA TYR A 125 0.24 5.60 11.84
C TYR A 125 0.14 4.91 13.18
N TYR A 126 -0.84 4.01 13.33
CA TYR A 126 -1.09 3.25 14.54
C TYR A 126 -0.73 1.77 14.33
N THR A 127 0.17 1.24 15.14
CA THR A 127 0.54 -0.18 15.10
C THR A 127 -0.41 -1.01 15.95
N CYS A 128 -0.53 -2.30 15.66
CA CYS A 128 -1.28 -3.24 16.52
C CYS A 128 -0.70 -3.33 17.95
N GLY A 129 0.57 -2.97 18.14
CA GLY A 129 1.22 -2.89 19.46
C GLY A 129 0.86 -1.64 20.28
N GLY A 130 0.05 -0.72 19.74
CA GLY A 130 -0.40 0.48 20.44
C GLY A 130 0.48 1.71 20.26
N THR A 131 1.48 1.66 19.38
CA THR A 131 2.37 2.79 19.09
C THR A 131 1.76 3.70 18.03
N LEU A 132 1.75 5.01 18.30
CA LEU A 132 1.34 6.04 17.35
C LEU A 132 2.57 6.78 16.83
N ASN A 133 2.72 6.86 15.51
CA ASN A 133 3.69 7.72 14.84
C ASN A 133 2.96 8.83 14.08
N LEU A 134 3.48 10.07 14.18
CA LEU A 134 2.99 11.21 13.43
C LEU A 134 4.03 11.62 12.39
N LEU A 135 3.62 11.64 11.12
CA LEU A 135 4.49 11.98 9.99
C LEU A 135 3.91 13.18 9.24
N SER A 136 4.75 14.12 8.82
CA SER A 136 4.36 15.16 7.86
C SER A 136 4.86 14.79 6.48
N VAL A 137 4.00 14.86 5.47
CA VAL A 137 4.26 14.47 4.09
C VAL A 137 4.18 15.69 3.19
N ASP A 138 5.21 15.92 2.36
CA ASP A 138 5.22 16.93 1.30
C ASP A 138 5.44 16.27 -0.06
N THR A 139 4.42 16.30 -0.92
CA THR A 139 4.43 15.63 -2.22
C THR A 139 5.13 16.44 -3.34
N ARG A 140 5.57 17.67 -3.06
CA ARG A 140 6.20 18.58 -4.05
C ARG A 140 7.66 18.88 -3.75
N TYR A 141 8.22 18.40 -2.64
CA TYR A 141 9.58 18.71 -2.21
C TYR A 141 10.64 18.45 -3.30
N GLU A 142 10.63 17.28 -3.94
CA GLU A 142 11.60 16.98 -5.02
C GLU A 142 11.37 17.80 -6.29
N GLN A 143 10.18 18.33 -6.55
CA GLN A 143 9.94 19.17 -7.73
C GLN A 143 10.64 20.53 -7.60
N GLU A 144 10.79 21.02 -6.37
CA GLU A 144 11.52 22.26 -6.07
C GLU A 144 13.06 22.04 -6.11
N GLU A 145 13.58 20.89 -5.64
CA GLU A 145 15.03 20.56 -5.72
C GLU A 145 15.50 20.08 -7.11
N ARG A 146 14.68 19.33 -7.87
CA ARG A 146 15.05 18.84 -9.22
C ARG A 146 15.17 19.95 -10.26
N ALA A 147 14.63 21.15 -9.99
CA ALA A 147 14.92 22.32 -10.80
C ALA A 147 16.40 22.74 -10.73
N GLU A 148 17.13 22.32 -9.69
CA GLU A 148 18.51 22.75 -9.43
C GLU A 148 19.55 21.62 -9.47
N THR A 149 19.19 20.34 -9.37
CA THR A 149 20.19 19.26 -9.55
C THR A 149 19.59 17.94 -10.03
N SER A 150 20.01 17.51 -11.21
CA SER A 150 19.72 16.19 -11.78
C SER A 150 20.55 15.10 -11.08
N SER A 151 19.89 13.97 -10.82
CA SER A 151 20.43 12.65 -10.44
C SER A 151 21.16 12.53 -9.10
N ARG A 152 20.43 12.12 -8.07
CA ARG A 152 20.97 11.25 -7.01
C ARG A 152 19.98 10.11 -6.77
N THR A 153 20.32 8.92 -7.26
CA THR A 153 19.78 7.66 -6.76
C THR A 153 20.13 7.58 -5.28
N ARG A 154 19.17 7.88 -4.39
CA ARG A 154 19.31 7.62 -2.95
C ARG A 154 19.42 6.11 -2.76
N ASP A 155 20.46 5.68 -2.07
CA ASP A 155 20.61 4.31 -1.59
C ASP A 155 19.38 3.95 -0.75
N ASP A 156 18.60 2.99 -1.24
CA ASP A 156 17.32 2.52 -0.67
C ASP A 156 17.51 1.68 0.62
N LEU A 157 18.77 1.52 1.05
CA LEU A 157 19.19 0.65 2.14
C LEU A 157 18.93 1.25 3.54
N GLY A 158 18.72 2.57 3.63
CA GLY A 158 18.53 3.30 4.90
C GLY A 158 17.12 3.85 5.14
N THR A 159 16.22 3.73 4.17
CA THR A 159 14.86 4.27 4.26
C THR A 159 13.98 3.38 5.15
N PRO A 160 13.34 3.89 6.21
CA PRO A 160 12.43 3.11 7.05
C PRO A 160 11.31 2.45 6.22
N SER A 161 10.92 1.21 6.56
CA SER A 161 9.88 0.49 5.81
C SER A 161 8.54 1.24 5.73
N LEU A 162 8.20 2.03 6.76
CA LEU A 162 7.01 2.88 6.73
C LEU A 162 7.10 4.00 5.69
N GLU A 163 8.28 4.58 5.48
CA GLU A 163 8.48 5.56 4.40
C GLU A 163 8.31 4.90 3.03
N LYS A 164 8.88 3.71 2.84
CA LYS A 164 8.71 2.91 1.62
C LYS A 164 7.24 2.59 1.35
N LEU A 165 6.50 2.22 2.41
CA LEU A 165 5.05 2.02 2.35
C LEU A 165 4.30 3.29 1.90
N ILE A 166 4.59 4.44 2.50
CA ILE A 166 3.97 5.73 2.13
C ILE A 166 4.28 6.07 0.66
N HIS A 167 5.50 5.79 0.21
CA HIS A 167 5.91 6.00 -1.19
C HIS A 167 5.18 5.12 -2.21
N THR A 168 4.61 3.98 -1.80
CA THR A 168 3.74 3.19 -2.70
C THR A 168 2.51 3.97 -3.16
N LYS A 169 2.13 5.01 -2.42
CA LYS A 169 1.01 5.92 -2.74
C LYS A 169 1.48 7.31 -3.14
N TRP A 170 2.37 7.92 -2.36
CA TRP A 170 2.91 9.25 -2.60
C TRP A 170 4.38 9.17 -3.00
N GLN A 171 4.60 8.75 -4.25
CA GLN A 171 5.93 8.56 -4.79
C GLN A 171 6.73 9.87 -4.74
N GLY A 172 7.97 9.80 -4.24
CA GLY A 172 8.87 10.95 -4.15
C GLY A 172 8.48 12.01 -3.11
N ALA A 173 7.51 11.74 -2.23
CA ALA A 173 7.13 12.67 -1.18
C ALA A 173 8.22 12.75 -0.08
N HIS A 174 8.53 13.95 0.37
CA HIS A 174 9.42 14.12 1.51
C HIS A 174 8.65 13.83 2.80
N ILE A 175 9.19 12.94 3.64
CA ILE A 175 8.56 12.49 4.88
C ILE A 175 9.37 13.03 6.06
N HIS A 176 8.71 13.73 6.97
CA HIS A 176 9.29 14.23 8.21
C HIS A 176 8.65 13.51 9.41
N TRP A 177 9.47 12.92 10.26
CA TRP A 177 9.03 12.23 11.46
C TRP A 177 8.86 13.23 12.61
N ASN A 178 7.63 13.43 13.06
CA ASN A 178 7.32 14.33 14.19
C ASN A 178 7.49 13.62 15.55
N THR A 179 7.54 12.29 15.53
CA THR A 179 7.95 11.43 16.64
C THR A 179 9.26 10.73 16.27
N PRO A 180 10.10 10.29 17.23
CA PRO A 180 11.25 9.47 16.90
C PRO A 180 10.79 8.28 16.01
N PRO A 181 11.50 7.98 14.91
CA PRO A 181 11.13 6.84 14.09
C PRO A 181 11.16 5.56 14.95
N PRO A 182 10.30 4.57 14.66
CA PRO A 182 10.32 3.30 15.36
C PRO A 182 11.71 2.67 15.23
N VAL A 183 12.24 2.20 16.36
CA VAL A 183 13.56 1.60 16.51
C VAL A 183 13.62 0.21 15.88
#